data_AF-A0A8M1KB29-F1
#
_entry.id   AF-A0A8M1KB29-F1
#
_cell.length_a   1.000
_cell.length_b   1.000
_cell.length_c   1.000
_cell.angle_alpha   90.00
_cell.angle_beta   90.00
_cell.angle_gamma   90.00
#
_symmetry.space_group_name_H-M   'P 1'
#
loop_
_entity.id
_entity.type
_entity.pdbx_description
1 polymer ?
#
loop_
_entity_poly.entity_id
_entity_poly.type
_entity_poly.pdbx_seq_one_letter_code
_entity_poly.pdbx_strand_id
1 'polypeptide(L)'
;MLSRILLTLVCFGKLFLSISGSTQDTKAEEKLKVQINVTGDTVVLRFIRPRESVQLEGYVLGYGGNMFSKQYIELPKDGQPYYGEMGNY
;
A
#
# COMPACT_ATOMS: atom_id res chain seq x y z
N MET A 1 12.65 -34.19 46.31
CA MET A 1 13.34 -32.92 45.99
C MET A 1 13.84 -32.88 44.54
N LEU A 2 14.44 -33.96 44.03
CA LEU A 2 14.93 -34.09 42.64
C LEU A 2 13.88 -33.82 41.54
N SER A 3 12.65 -34.32 41.70
CA SER A 3 11.56 -34.10 40.72
C SER A 3 11.18 -32.63 40.55
N ARG A 4 11.25 -31.82 41.62
CA ARG A 4 10.94 -30.38 41.56
C ARG A 4 12.03 -29.63 40.79
N ILE A 5 13.29 -29.98 41.00
CA ILE A 5 14.43 -29.38 40.30
C ILE A 5 14.38 -29.71 38.80
N LEU A 6 14.09 -30.97 38.46
CA LEU A 6 13.96 -31.41 37.07
C LEU A 6 12.79 -30.71 36.35
N LEU A 7 11.64 -30.58 37.01
CA LEU A 7 10.49 -29.86 36.47
C LEU A 7 10.82 -28.38 36.23
N THR A 8 11.53 -27.75 37.17
CA THR A 8 11.93 -26.35 37.07
C THR A 8 12.89 -26.14 35.88
N LEU A 9 13.87 -27.02 35.70
CA LEU A 9 14.82 -26.95 34.59
C LEU A 9 14.13 -27.10 33.23
N VAL A 10 13.16 -28.01 33.12
CA VAL A 10 12.37 -28.21 31.89
C VAL A 10 11.47 -27.01 31.60
N CYS A 11 10.86 -26.40 32.62
CA CYS A 11 10.04 -25.20 32.47
C CYS A 11 10.87 -23.98 32.05
N PHE A 12 12.05 -23.77 32.64
CA PHE A 12 12.95 -22.67 32.26
C PHE A 12 13.52 -22.82 30.84
N GLY A 13 13.86 -24.04 30.43
CA GLY A 13 14.32 -24.31 29.06
C GLY A 13 13.27 -24.00 27.99
N LYS A 14 11.99 -24.29 28.26
CA LYS A 14 10.87 -23.94 27.37
C LYS A 14 10.61 -22.44 27.32
N LEU A 15 10.74 -21.74 28.45
CA LEU A 15 10.57 -20.28 28.52
C LEU A 15 11.66 -19.57 27.70
N PHE A 16 12.91 -20.01 27.81
CA PHE A 16 14.04 -19.44 27.06
C PHE A 16 13.90 -19.64 25.54
N LEU A 17 13.40 -20.81 25.13
CA LEU A 17 13.15 -21.10 23.71
C LEU A 17 11.98 -20.29 23.14
N SER A 18 10.95 -20.00 23.95
CA SER A 18 9.79 -19.21 23.53
C SER A 18 10.11 -17.71 23.36
N ILE A 19 11.08 -17.17 24.09
CA ILE A 19 11.51 -15.77 23.95
C ILE A 19 12.40 -15.59 22.70
N SER A 20 13.05 -16.67 22.26
CA SER A 20 13.86 -16.70 21.03
C SER A 20 13.04 -16.90 19.76
N GLY A 21 11.70 -17.02 19.88
CA GLY A 21 10.80 -17.08 18.73
C GLY A 21 10.87 -15.76 17.98
N SER A 22 11.67 -15.72 16.92
CA SER A 22 11.77 -14.59 16.00
C SER A 22 10.35 -14.16 15.62
N THR A 23 9.93 -12.97 16.02
CA THR A 23 8.90 -12.25 15.30
C THR A 23 9.38 -12.17 13.87
N GLN A 24 8.84 -13.02 13.00
CA GLN A 24 8.95 -12.81 11.57
C GLN A 24 8.20 -11.52 11.33
N ASP A 25 8.95 -10.41 11.37
CA ASP A 25 8.49 -9.12 10.94
C ASP A 25 8.30 -9.27 9.43
N THR A 26 7.13 -9.77 9.04
CA THR A 26 6.70 -9.86 7.67
C THR A 26 6.64 -8.43 7.19
N LYS A 27 7.77 -7.97 6.64
CA LYS A 27 7.97 -6.63 6.09
C LYS A 27 6.73 -6.30 5.26
N ALA A 28 5.85 -5.48 5.83
CA ALA A 28 4.58 -5.18 5.22
C ALA A 28 4.88 -4.63 3.83
N GLU A 29 4.35 -5.29 2.81
CA GLU A 29 4.52 -4.85 1.43
C GLU A 29 4.01 -3.40 1.35
N GLU A 30 4.88 -2.48 0.96
CA GLU A 30 4.55 -1.08 0.89
C GLU A 30 3.68 -0.81 -0.34
N LYS A 31 2.37 -0.93 -0.14
CA LYS A 31 1.39 -0.69 -1.18
C LYS A 31 1.14 0.79 -1.35
N LEU A 32 1.10 1.23 -2.61
CA LEU A 32 0.56 2.53 -2.97
C LEU A 32 -0.92 2.59 -2.58
N LYS A 33 -1.32 3.64 -1.87
CA LYS A 33 -2.73 3.88 -1.54
C LYS A 33 -3.24 5.03 -2.39
N VAL A 34 -4.47 4.90 -2.89
CA VAL A 34 -5.18 5.95 -3.60
C VAL A 34 -6.42 6.31 -2.81
N GLN A 35 -6.55 7.57 -2.44
CA GLN A 35 -7.80 8.12 -1.92
C GLN A 35 -8.60 8.68 -3.09
N ILE A 36 -9.86 8.27 -3.18
CA ILE A 36 -10.78 8.69 -4.23
C ILE A 36 -11.87 9.51 -3.58
N ASN A 37 -12.00 10.77 -3.98
CA ASN A 37 -13.08 11.65 -3.57
C ASN A 37 -13.89 12.03 -4.80
N VAL A 38 -15.22 11.99 -4.68
CA VAL A 38 -16.13 12.37 -5.75
C VAL A 38 -17.02 13.49 -5.24
N THR A 39 -17.15 14.57 -6.01
CA THR A 39 -18.00 15.71 -5.66
C THR A 39 -18.63 16.27 -6.93
N GLY A 40 -19.96 16.13 -7.06
CA GLY A 40 -20.67 16.46 -8.29
C GLY A 40 -20.21 15.56 -9.45
N ASP A 41 -19.68 16.19 -10.49
CA ASP A 41 -19.08 15.58 -11.69
C ASP A 41 -17.55 15.44 -11.59
N THR A 42 -16.94 15.92 -10.50
CA THR A 42 -15.49 15.92 -10.33
C THR A 42 -15.03 14.69 -9.54
N VAL A 43 -14.01 14.00 -10.06
CA VAL A 43 -13.31 12.91 -9.38
C VAL A 43 -11.89 13.36 -9.05
N VAL A 44 -11.52 13.30 -7.76
CA VAL A 44 -10.18 13.62 -7.27
C VAL A 44 -9.49 12.33 -6.84
N LEU A 45 -8.35 12.05 -7.47
CA LEU A 45 -7.48 10.93 -7.13
C LEU A 45 -6.24 11.45 -6.40
N ARG A 46 -6.08 11.07 -5.13
CA ARG A 46 -4.91 11.42 -4.32
C ARG A 46 -4.06 10.20 -4.05
N PHE A 47 -2.86 10.19 -4.58
CA PHE A 47 -1.88 9.13 -4.37
C PHE A 47 -1.09 9.39 -3.09
N ILE A 48 -1.10 8.42 -2.17
CA ILE A 48 -0.38 8.48 -0.91
C ILE A 48 0.92 7.68 -1.10
N ARG A 49 2.04 8.41 -1.11
CA ARG A 49 3.36 7.80 -1.21
C ARG A 49 3.66 6.97 0.05
N PRO A 50 4.04 5.69 -0.10
CA PRO A 50 4.51 4.90 1.04
C PRO A 50 5.91 5.33 1.50
N ARG A 51 6.75 5.88 0.60
CA ARG A 51 8.06 6.50 0.89
C ARG A 51 8.33 7.66 -0.06
N GLU A 52 9.24 8.58 0.32
CA GLU A 52 9.59 9.76 -0.50
C GLU A 52 10.15 9.41 -1.88
N SER A 53 10.90 8.30 -1.98
CA SER A 53 11.53 7.85 -3.23
C SER A 53 10.56 7.25 -4.24
N VAL A 54 9.31 6.97 -3.87
CA VAL A 54 8.34 6.34 -4.76
C VAL A 54 7.73 7.41 -5.65
N GLN A 55 7.90 7.29 -6.96
CA GLN A 55 7.23 8.17 -7.93
C GLN A 55 6.03 7.45 -8.54
N LEU A 56 4.99 8.21 -8.83
CA LEU A 56 3.83 7.71 -9.56
C LEU A 56 4.14 7.81 -11.06
N GLU A 57 4.28 6.67 -11.71
CA GLU A 57 4.51 6.59 -13.16
C GLU A 57 3.30 5.94 -13.84
N GLY A 58 3.01 6.37 -15.08
CA GLY A 58 1.96 5.78 -15.90
C GLY A 58 1.00 6.81 -16.48
N TYR A 59 -0.15 6.32 -16.95
CA TYR A 59 -1.17 7.14 -17.58
C TYR A 59 -2.57 6.66 -17.18
N VAL A 60 -3.52 7.58 -17.16
CA VAL A 60 -4.95 7.25 -17.09
C VAL A 60 -5.45 7.06 -18.53
N LEU A 61 -6.11 5.93 -18.77
CA LEU A 61 -6.77 5.63 -20.03
C LEU A 61 -8.27 5.84 -19.89
N GLY A 62 -8.78 6.92 -20.47
CA GLY A 62 -10.20 7.18 -20.59
C GLY A 62 -10.80 6.48 -21.80
N TYR A 63 -11.89 5.75 -21.61
CA TYR A 63 -12.75 5.26 -22.70
C TYR A 63 -14.03 6.11 -22.73
N GLY A 64 -14.17 6.99 -23.72
CA GLY A 64 -15.37 7.81 -23.88
C GLY A 64 -16.60 7.02 -24.38
N GLY A 65 -17.73 7.73 -24.49
CA GLY A 65 -19.02 7.14 -24.91
C GLY A 65 -19.06 6.58 -26.34
N ASN A 66 -18.08 6.94 -27.18
CA ASN A 66 -17.84 6.30 -28.47
C ASN A 66 -16.56 5.46 -28.37
N MET A 67 -16.56 4.23 -28.89
CA MET A 67 -15.50 3.20 -28.75
C MET A 67 -14.09 3.61 -29.23
N PHE A 68 -13.91 4.86 -29.66
CA PHE A 68 -12.74 5.39 -30.37
C PHE A 68 -12.04 6.59 -29.69
N SER A 69 -12.57 7.16 -28.62
CA SER A 69 -11.88 8.24 -27.89
C SER A 69 -11.05 7.67 -26.74
N LYS A 70 -9.91 7.03 -27.09
CA LYS A 70 -8.88 6.71 -26.09
C LYS A 70 -8.15 8.00 -25.70
N GLN A 71 -8.43 8.52 -24.52
CA GLN A 71 -7.70 9.66 -23.97
C GLN A 71 -6.58 9.14 -23.07
N TYR A 72 -5.34 9.51 -23.39
CA TYR A 72 -4.17 9.19 -22.59
C TYR A 72 -3.79 10.43 -21.78
N ILE A 73 -3.79 10.29 -20.46
CA ILE A 73 -3.39 11.35 -19.53
C ILE A 73 -2.16 10.84 -18.80
N GLU A 74 -0.98 11.38 -19.10
CA GLU A 74 0.22 11.09 -18.31
C GLU A 74 0.03 11.58 -16.87
N LEU A 75 0.40 10.74 -15.91
CA LEU A 75 0.33 11.11 -14.50
C LEU A 75 1.37 12.20 -14.21
N PRO A 76 1.03 13.20 -13.39
CA PRO A 76 1.93 14.29 -13.08
C PRO A 76 3.13 13.78 -12.26
N LYS A 77 4.31 14.24 -12.65
CA LYS A 77 5.56 13.95 -11.94
C LYS A 77 5.69 14.80 -10.68
N ASP A 78 6.51 14.34 -9.74
CA ASP A 78 6.89 15.08 -8.53
C ASP A 78 5.72 15.54 -7.65
N GLY A 79 4.56 14.89 -7.76
CA GLY A 79 3.37 15.22 -6.98
C GLY A 79 2.68 16.52 -7.40
N GLN A 80 2.96 17.03 -8.61
CA GLN A 80 2.21 18.16 -9.15
C GLN A 80 0.72 17.81 -9.32
N PRO A 81 -0.20 18.75 -9.08
CA PRO A 81 -1.60 18.51 -9.37
C PRO A 81 -1.83 18.46 -10.90
N TYR A 82 -2.72 17.57 -11.34
CA TYR A 82 -3.20 17.52 -12.72
C TYR A 82 -4.71 17.71 -12.74
N TYR A 83 -5.17 18.53 -13.68
CA TYR A 83 -6.60 18.76 -13.94
C TYR A 83 -6.87 18.46 -15.41
N GLY A 84 -7.91 17.67 -15.68
CA GLY A 84 -8.32 17.36 -17.03
C GLY A 84 -9.75 16.87 -17.07
N GLU A 85 -10.43 17.17 -18.17
CA GLU A 85 -11.77 16.67 -18.44
C GLU A 85 -11.66 15.34 -19.20
N MET A 86 -12.51 14.38 -18.83
CA MET A 86 -12.66 13.13 -19.56
C MET A 86 -13.99 13.14 -20.29
N GLY A 87 -13.95 12.99 -21.61
CA GLY A 87 -15.15 12.87 -22.44
C GLY A 87 -15.83 14.20 -22.76
N ASN A 88 -15.30 14.92 -23.75
CA ASN A 88 -16.05 15.90 -24.52
C ASN A 88 -16.14 15.42 -25.97
N TYR A 89 -17.25 14.75 -26.32
CA TYR A 89 -17.74 14.61 -27.70
C TYR A 89 -19.26 14.51 -27.69
#